data_AF-A0A973GVY3-F1
#
_entry.id   AF-A0A973GVY3-F1
#
_cell.length_a   1.000
_cell.length_b   1.000
_cell.length_c   1.000
_cell.angle_alpha   90.00
_cell.angle_beta   90.00
_cell.angle_gamma   90.00
#
_symmetry.space_group_name_H-M   'P 1'
#
loop_
_entity.id
_entity.type
_entity.pdbx_description
1 polymer ?
#
loop_
_entity_poly.entity_id
_entity_poly.type
_entity_poly.pdbx_seq_one_letter_code
_entity_poly.pdbx_strand_id
1 'polypeptide(L)'
;MKNIIHGYLPEERPPFGKLVLFALQQILVMFPATVLVALLTGFHVSTTIFASGFATIIFIFITKGKIPLYYGSSFSYLAPIMGIT
;
A
#
# COMPACT_ATOMS: atom_id res chain seq x y z
N MET A 1 -9.30 -13.92 -34.09
CA MET A 1 -9.24 -14.38 -32.69
C MET A 1 -9.11 -13.16 -31.80
N LYS A 2 -10.18 -12.79 -31.09
CA LYS A 2 -10.19 -11.60 -30.23
C LYS A 2 -9.54 -12.02 -28.91
N ASN A 3 -8.27 -11.66 -28.70
CA ASN A 3 -7.65 -11.81 -27.39
C ASN A 3 -8.43 -10.93 -26.42
N ILE A 4 -9.26 -11.57 -25.60
CA ILE A 4 -10.03 -10.87 -24.57
C ILE A 4 -9.02 -10.49 -23.50
N ILE A 5 -8.55 -9.24 -23.54
CA ILE A 5 -7.70 -8.72 -22.49
C ILE A 5 -8.58 -8.67 -21.23
N HIS A 6 -8.36 -9.62 -20.31
CA HIS A 6 -9.01 -9.65 -19.00
C HIS A 6 -8.35 -8.61 -18.07
N GLY A 7 -8.47 -7.33 -18.43
CA GLY A 7 -8.02 -6.21 -17.60
C GLY A 7 -9.21 -5.34 -17.19
N TYR A 8 -9.12 -4.73 -16.02
CA TYR A 8 -10.06 -3.69 -15.58
C TYR A 8 -9.45 -2.32 -15.86
N LEU A 9 -10.25 -1.38 -16.34
CA LEU A 9 -9.85 0.02 -16.43
C LEU A 9 -9.94 0.69 -15.04
N PRO A 10 -9.20 1.79 -14.77
CA PRO A 10 -9.22 2.46 -13.46
C PRO A 10 -10.62 2.92 -13.02
N GLU A 11 -11.46 3.28 -13.98
CA GLU A 11 -12.86 3.67 -13.80
C GLU A 11 -13.81 2.49 -13.57
N GLU A 12 -13.40 1.26 -13.89
CA GLU A 12 -14.21 0.07 -13.67
C GLU A 12 -14.06 -0.43 -12.23
N ARG A 13 -15.19 -0.85 -11.64
CA ARG A 13 -15.20 -1.47 -10.31
C ARG A 13 -15.32 -2.99 -10.47
N PRO A 14 -14.24 -3.76 -10.21
CA PRO A 14 -14.30 -5.20 -10.26
C PRO A 14 -15.32 -5.76 -9.26
N PRO A 15 -15.81 -7.01 -9.48
CA PRO A 15 -16.59 -7.73 -8.48
C PRO A 15 -15.85 -7.81 -7.14
N PHE A 16 -16.60 -7.82 -6.03
CA PHE A 16 -16.05 -7.83 -4.68
C PHE A 16 -14.98 -8.92 -4.46
N GLY A 17 -15.20 -10.13 -4.98
CA GLY A 17 -14.20 -11.21 -4.88
C GLY A 17 -12.87 -10.88 -5.55
N LYS A 18 -12.89 -10.21 -6.71
CA LYS A 18 -11.66 -9.77 -7.39
C LYS A 18 -11.01 -8.59 -6.67
N LEU A 19 -11.79 -7.69 -6.07
CA LEU A 19 -11.26 -6.59 -5.25
C LEU A 19 -10.44 -7.10 -4.06
N VAL A 20 -10.92 -8.14 -3.38
CA VAL A 20 -10.17 -8.78 -2.28
C VAL A 20 -8.86 -9.39 -2.79
N LEU A 21 -8.88 -10.07 -3.95
CA LEU A 21 -7.68 -10.62 -4.56
C LEU A 21 -6.67 -9.53 -4.93
N PHE A 22 -7.12 -8.42 -5.52
CA PHE A 22 -6.26 -7.27 -5.82
C PHE A 22 -5.68 -6.62 -4.56
N ALA A 23 -6.47 -6.51 -3.49
CA ALA A 23 -5.98 -6.01 -2.21
C ALA A 23 -4.89 -6.92 -1.61
N LEU A 24 -5.06 -8.23 -1.70
CA LEU A 24 -4.03 -9.19 -1.28
C LEU A 24 -2.75 -9.07 -2.11
N GLN A 25 -2.88 -8.92 -3.43
CA GLN A 25 -1.74 -8.66 -4.31
C GLN A 25 -1.02 -7.38 -3.92
N GLN A 26 -1.76 -6.30 -3.64
CA GLN A 26 -1.18 -5.02 -3.23
C GLN A 26 -0.39 -5.14 -1.92
N ILE A 27 -0.91 -5.89 -0.94
CA ILE A 27 -0.22 -6.13 0.33
C ILE A 27 1.10 -6.85 0.08
N LEU A 28 1.11 -7.91 -0.73
CA LEU A 28 2.32 -8.66 -1.05
C LEU A 28 3.39 -7.81 -1.74
N VAL A 29 2.97 -6.89 -2.62
CA VAL A 29 3.90 -6.00 -3.34
C VAL A 29 4.46 -4.88 -2.44
N MET A 30 3.64 -4.32 -1.55
CA MET A 30 4.05 -3.17 -0.71
C MET A 30 4.72 -3.58 0.62
N PHE A 31 4.48 -4.80 1.08
CA PHE A 31 4.99 -5.30 2.36
C PHE A 31 6.52 -5.30 2.47
N PRO A 32 7.30 -5.82 1.50
CA PRO A 32 8.76 -5.85 1.62
C PRO A 32 9.37 -4.45 1.74
N ALA A 33 8.83 -3.47 1.02
CA ALA A 33 9.28 -2.08 1.07
C ALA A 33 9.06 -1.45 2.46
N THR A 34 7.89 -1.69 3.04
CA THR A 34 7.52 -1.17 4.38
C THR A 34 8.34 -1.81 5.49
N VAL A 35 8.57 -3.13 5.40
CA VAL A 35 9.40 -3.87 6.35
C VAL A 35 10.87 -3.45 6.24
N LEU A 36 11.39 -3.31 5.01
CA LEU A 36 12.77 -2.88 4.78
C LEU A 36 13.03 -1.51 5.42
N VAL A 37 12.15 -0.53 5.20
CA VAL A 37 12.31 0.80 5.81
C VAL A 37 12.26 0.70 7.33
N ALA A 38 11.32 -0.05 7.91
CA ALA A 38 11.25 -0.23 9.36
C ALA A 38 12.54 -0.82 9.95
N LEU A 39 13.13 -1.82 9.28
CA LEU A 39 14.39 -2.44 9.70
C LEU A 39 15.57 -1.47 9.58
N LEU A 40 15.65 -0.71 8.48
CA LEU A 40 16.71 0.27 8.25
C LEU A 40 16.66 1.45 9.23
N THR A 41 15.47 1.87 9.66
CA THR A 41 15.29 2.97 10.63
C THR A 41 15.29 2.50 12.08
N GLY A 42 15.39 1.19 12.33
CA GLY A 42 15.32 0.61 13.68
C GLY A 42 13.93 0.68 14.33
N PHE A 43 12.86 0.87 13.55
CA PHE A 43 11.49 0.89 14.07
C PHE A 43 10.90 -0.52 14.20
N HIS A 44 9.98 -0.70 15.15
CA HIS A 44 9.21 -1.93 15.27
C HIS A 44 8.33 -2.15 14.04
N VAL A 45 8.57 -3.26 13.33
CA VAL A 45 7.86 -3.65 12.09
C VAL A 45 6.34 -3.67 12.29
N SER A 46 5.86 -4.22 13.40
CA SER A 46 4.41 -4.30 13.70
C SER A 46 3.77 -2.92 13.79
N THR A 47 4.44 -1.95 14.41
CA THR A 47 3.94 -0.57 14.55
C THR A 47 3.93 0.14 13.19
N THR A 48 4.97 -0.05 12.38
CA THR A 48 5.06 0.56 11.05
C THR A 48 3.96 0.02 10.11
N ILE A 49 3.73 -1.29 10.10
CA ILE A 49 2.67 -1.91 9.30
C ILE A 49 1.30 -1.44 9.80
N PHE A 50 1.09 -1.42 11.11
CA PHE A 50 -0.16 -0.94 11.71
C PHE A 50 -0.45 0.52 11.31
N ALA A 51 0.54 1.41 11.45
CA ALA A 51 0.40 2.82 11.09
C ALA A 51 0.09 3.01 9.59
N SER A 52 0.75 2.26 8.72
CA SER A 52 0.50 2.24 7.26
C SER A 52 -0.92 1.79 6.91
N GLY A 53 -1.39 0.69 7.50
CA GLY A 53 -2.75 0.20 7.32
C GLY A 53 -3.80 1.19 7.84
N PHE A 54 -3.57 1.75 9.02
CA PHE A 54 -4.44 2.75 9.62
C PHE A 54 -4.53 4.03 8.79
N ALA A 55 -3.40 4.55 8.30
CA ALA A 55 -3.37 5.70 7.41
C ALA A 55 -4.14 5.44 6.10
N THR A 56 -4.00 4.24 5.54
CA THR A 56 -4.74 3.82 4.33
C THR A 56 -6.25 3.83 4.56
N ILE A 57 -6.71 3.28 5.69
CA ILE A 57 -8.14 3.28 6.05
C ILE A 57 -8.66 4.71 6.21
N ILE A 58 -7.95 5.55 6.97
CA ILE A 58 -8.32 6.96 7.15
C ILE A 58 -8.41 7.68 5.80
N PHE A 59 -7.43 7.47 4.92
CA PHE A 59 -7.41 8.10 3.61
C PHE A 59 -8.61 7.71 2.74
N ILE A 60 -8.98 6.42 2.74
CA ILE A 60 -10.16 5.93 2.02
C ILE A 60 -11.44 6.55 2.58
N PHE A 61 -11.55 6.68 3.91
CA PHE A 61 -12.67 7.35 4.55
C PHE A 61 -12.76 8.83 4.17
N ILE A 62 -11.65 9.56 4.20
CA ILE A 62 -11.61 11.00 3.85
C ILE A 62 -11.94 11.22 2.36
N THR A 63 -11.39 10.38 1.47
CA THR A 63 -11.64 10.47 0.03
C THR A 63 -12.99 9.88 -0.40
N LYS A 64 -13.79 9.36 0.54
CA LYS A 64 -15.07 8.69 0.28
C LYS A 64 -14.95 7.54 -0.73
N GLY A 65 -13.83 6.82 -0.69
CA GLY A 65 -13.57 5.70 -1.61
C GLY A 65 -13.44 6.08 -3.08
N LYS A 66 -13.19 7.36 -3.40
CA LYS A 66 -12.97 7.81 -4.79
C LYS A 66 -11.59 7.41 -5.31
N ILE A 67 -10.60 7.32 -4.44
CA ILE A 67 -9.21 7.03 -4.79
C ILE A 67 -8.74 5.84 -3.95
N PRO A 68 -8.60 4.64 -4.55
CA PRO A 68 -8.11 3.46 -3.84
C PRO A 68 -6.57 3.50 -3.79
N LEU A 69 -6.01 4.24 -2.83
CA LEU A 69 -4.55 4.39 -2.67
C LEU A 69 -4.08 3.79 -1.34
N TYR A 70 -2.94 3.08 -1.38
CA TYR A 70 -2.28 2.50 -0.22
C TYR A 70 -1.13 3.40 0.26
N TYR A 71 -1.07 3.67 1.57
CA TYR A 71 0.00 4.47 2.18
C TYR A 71 1.11 3.58 2.76
N GLY A 72 2.26 3.51 2.07
CA GLY A 72 3.46 2.79 2.53
C GLY A 72 4.54 3.70 3.15
N SER A 73 5.64 3.08 3.59
CA SER A 73 6.82 3.80 4.08
C SER A 73 7.56 4.54 2.95
N SER A 74 7.90 5.81 3.18
CA SER A 74 8.63 6.63 2.20
C SER A 74 10.15 6.54 2.40
N PHE A 75 10.86 6.15 1.34
CA PHE A 75 12.31 6.01 1.30
C PHE A 75 13.02 7.37 1.40
N SER A 76 12.32 8.48 1.14
CA SER A 76 12.86 9.82 1.29
C SER A 76 13.31 10.13 2.72
N TYR A 77 12.77 9.43 3.72
CA TYR A 77 13.12 9.61 5.13
C TYR A 77 14.38 8.83 5.57
N LEU A 78 14.91 7.93 4.74
CA LEU A 78 16.11 7.15 5.11
C LEU A 78 17.33 8.05 5.32
N ALA A 79 17.63 8.93 4.35
CA ALA A 79 18.78 9.83 4.42
C ALA A 79 18.81 10.72 5.69
N PRO A 80 17.72 11.44 6.07
CA PRO A 80 17.74 12.24 7.28
C PRO A 80 17.77 11.40 8.56
N ILE A 81 17.09 10.25 8.62
CA ILE A 81 17.11 9.39 9.83
C ILE A 81 18.51 8.79 10.04
N MET A 82 19.14 8.30 8.97
CA MET A 82 20.49 7.74 9.01
C MET A 82 21.58 8.80 9.19
N GLY A 83 21.30 10.07 8.86
CA GLY A 83 22.23 11.17 9.07
C GLY A 83 22.22 11.71 10.52
N ILE A 84 21.18 11.40 11.29
CA ILE A 84 20.99 11.87 12.68
C ILE A 84 21.25 10.75 13.70
N THR A 85 21.09 9.49 13.31
CA THR A 85 21.31 8.28 14.13
C THR A 85 22.72 7.76 13.93
#